data_AF-A0A538ECP1-F1
#
_entry.id   AF-A0A538ECP1-F1
#
_cell.length_a   1.000
_cell.length_b   1.000
_cell.length_c   1.000
_cell.angle_alpha   90.00
_cell.angle_beta   90.00
_cell.angle_gamma   90.00
#
_symmetry.space_group_name_H-M   'P 1'
#
loop_
_entity.id
_entity.type
_entity.pdbx_description
1 polymer ?
#
loop_
_entity_poly.entity_id
_entity_poly.type
_entity_poly.pdbx_seq_one_letter_code
_entity_poly.pdbx_strand_id
1 'polypeptide(L)'
;MKRLLALAAALAAVGAMAAPAGATSECRGLQVCVKVRGPWVVVPAEVGNSRAGTQFQLSCPRGFVAGGLDAELSDRTIDLDFLGLLGSPVGPGTTTSRSVVFRGVYTGAPVRTPTFRPHLGCIPVAGGGSGPVPYRKLQAVPPGQPTIRRVRTVSLRAGSTRAIAACAAGERLISGWHAIGFYTASAPSGALVHSVSASRSSRGNRVEVRVRAGAAVAGVRAVCGGGS
;
A
#
# COMPACT_ATOMS: atom_id res chain seq x y z
N MET A 1 39.27 -14.55 -55.09
CA MET A 1 38.03 -15.22 -54.61
C MET A 1 38.36 -16.03 -53.36
N LYS A 2 37.98 -15.56 -52.15
CA LYS A 2 38.04 -16.24 -50.80
C LYS A 2 38.37 -15.32 -49.61
N ARG A 3 38.33 -13.98 -49.73
CA ARG A 3 38.62 -13.06 -48.60
C ARG A 3 37.58 -11.94 -48.40
N LEU A 4 36.31 -12.18 -48.76
CA LEU A 4 35.23 -11.18 -48.65
C LEU A 4 33.96 -11.70 -47.94
N LEU A 5 34.07 -12.78 -47.16
CA LEU A 5 32.93 -13.43 -46.49
C LEU A 5 33.02 -13.42 -44.96
N ALA A 6 33.71 -12.45 -44.35
CA ALA A 6 33.90 -12.39 -42.90
C ALA A 6 33.53 -11.03 -42.28
N LEU A 7 32.62 -10.27 -42.90
CA LEU A 7 32.17 -8.95 -42.40
C LEU A 7 30.64 -8.79 -42.36
N ALA A 8 29.89 -9.89 -42.28
CA ALA A 8 28.43 -9.88 -42.19
C ALA A 8 27.88 -10.56 -40.92
N ALA A 9 28.72 -10.83 -39.91
CA ALA A 9 28.35 -11.57 -38.70
C ALA A 9 28.49 -10.77 -37.40
N ALA A 10 28.49 -9.42 -37.47
CA ALA A 10 28.58 -8.55 -36.30
C ALA A 10 27.31 -7.74 -36.01
N LEU A 11 26.15 -8.16 -36.54
CA LEU A 11 24.84 -7.79 -35.99
C LEU A 11 24.39 -8.86 -34.97
N ALA A 12 25.25 -9.17 -34.00
CA ALA A 12 24.84 -9.92 -32.83
C ALA A 12 24.06 -8.97 -31.92
N ALA A 13 22.74 -8.97 -32.13
CA ALA A 13 21.69 -8.52 -31.24
C ALA A 13 22.18 -8.11 -29.84
N VAL A 14 22.40 -6.81 -29.64
CA VAL A 14 22.31 -6.22 -28.31
C VAL A 14 20.83 -6.23 -27.97
N GLY A 15 20.35 -7.40 -27.55
CA GLY A 15 19.06 -7.55 -26.90
C GLY A 15 19.15 -6.76 -25.62
N ALA A 16 18.79 -5.47 -25.68
CA ALA A 16 18.36 -4.75 -24.51
C ALA A 16 17.22 -5.59 -23.92
N MET A 17 17.53 -6.36 -22.89
CA MET A 17 16.53 -6.91 -21.99
C MET A 17 15.88 -5.70 -21.33
N ALA A 18 14.94 -5.08 -22.05
CA ALA A 18 13.98 -4.17 -21.48
C ALA A 18 13.26 -5.01 -20.43
N ALA A 19 13.67 -4.85 -19.16
CA ALA A 19 12.90 -5.34 -18.03
C ALA A 19 11.46 -4.93 -18.30
N PRO A 20 10.48 -5.85 -18.13
CA PRO A 20 9.10 -5.55 -18.45
C PRO A 20 8.76 -4.22 -17.79
N ALA A 21 8.35 -3.25 -18.59
CA ALA A 21 7.91 -1.94 -18.11
C ALA A 21 6.65 -2.19 -17.29
N GLY A 22 6.84 -2.53 -16.02
CA GLY A 22 5.78 -2.50 -15.05
C GLY A 22 5.23 -1.08 -15.04
N ALA A 23 3.91 -0.95 -14.94
CA ALA A 23 3.25 0.34 -14.75
C ALA A 23 3.76 1.10 -13.51
N THR A 24 4.58 0.43 -12.68
CA THR A 24 5.16 0.94 -11.45
C THR A 24 6.68 0.85 -11.45
N SER A 25 7.29 1.74 -10.67
CA SER A 25 8.70 2.05 -10.55
C SER A 25 9.22 1.94 -9.12
N GLU A 26 8.50 1.21 -8.27
CA GLU A 26 8.76 1.06 -6.82
C GLU A 26 10.14 0.48 -6.50
N CYS A 27 10.78 -0.23 -7.44
CA CYS A 27 12.14 -0.74 -7.33
C CYS A 27 13.16 -0.05 -8.25
N ARG A 28 12.76 0.99 -8.99
CA ARG A 28 13.65 1.65 -9.96
C ARG A 28 14.79 2.35 -9.22
N GLY A 29 16.03 2.02 -9.57
CA GLY A 29 17.24 2.58 -8.95
C GLY A 29 17.70 1.89 -7.66
N LEU A 30 17.02 0.83 -7.21
CA LEU A 30 17.41 0.06 -6.02
C LEU A 30 18.18 -1.21 -6.42
N GLN A 31 19.38 -1.39 -5.86
CA GLN A 31 20.25 -2.53 -6.18
C GLN A 31 19.65 -3.87 -5.72
N VAL A 32 19.07 -3.90 -4.52
CA VAL A 32 18.37 -5.06 -3.96
C VAL A 32 16.96 -4.62 -3.60
N CYS A 33 15.97 -5.14 -4.30
CA CYS A 33 14.58 -4.76 -4.08
C CYS A 33 13.61 -5.92 -4.33
N VAL A 34 12.73 -6.16 -3.36
CA VAL A 34 11.61 -7.10 -3.47
C VAL A 34 10.35 -6.31 -3.74
N LYS A 35 9.71 -6.56 -4.88
CA LYS A 35 8.41 -5.98 -5.23
C LYS A 35 7.30 -6.63 -4.40
N VAL A 36 6.56 -5.84 -3.66
CA VAL A 36 5.36 -6.28 -2.94
C VAL A 36 4.14 -5.58 -3.53
N ARG A 37 3.27 -6.39 -4.13
CA ARG A 37 2.02 -5.92 -4.74
C ARG A 37 0.87 -6.12 -3.77
N GLY A 38 0.13 -5.04 -3.51
CA GLY A 38 -1.10 -5.08 -2.73
C GLY A 38 -2.33 -5.50 -3.55
N PRO A 39 -3.50 -5.58 -2.90
CA PRO A 39 -4.76 -5.77 -3.61
C PRO A 39 -5.21 -4.48 -4.30
N TRP A 40 -6.14 -4.57 -5.25
CA TRP A 40 -6.90 -3.40 -5.73
C TRP A 40 -7.84 -2.92 -4.64
N VAL A 41 -7.53 -1.77 -4.06
CA VAL A 41 -8.27 -1.11 -2.98
C VAL A 41 -9.35 -0.22 -3.55
N VAL A 42 -10.57 -0.36 -3.05
CA VAL A 42 -11.72 0.46 -3.45
C VAL A 42 -11.63 1.85 -2.84
N VAL A 43 -11.76 2.87 -3.69
CA VAL A 43 -11.89 4.28 -3.30
C VAL A 43 -13.37 4.67 -3.42
N PRO A 44 -14.01 5.14 -2.34
CA PRO A 44 -15.37 5.65 -2.43
C PRO A 44 -15.41 6.87 -3.35
N ALA A 45 -16.30 6.87 -4.35
CA ALA A 45 -16.46 8.02 -5.25
C ALA A 45 -17.22 9.16 -4.56
N GLU A 46 -18.23 8.85 -3.73
CA GLU A 46 -18.93 9.77 -2.84
C GLU A 46 -19.48 9.02 -1.61
N VAL A 47 -19.45 9.66 -0.43
CA VAL A 47 -20.21 9.23 0.75
C VAL A 47 -20.86 10.48 1.36
N GLY A 48 -22.05 10.85 0.88
CA GLY A 48 -22.72 12.09 1.27
C GLY A 48 -21.99 13.35 0.79
N ASN A 49 -22.02 14.44 1.56
CA ASN A 49 -21.43 15.74 1.18
C ASN A 49 -19.89 15.82 1.36
N SER A 50 -19.23 14.73 1.72
CA SER A 50 -17.78 14.69 1.96
C SER A 50 -17.11 13.64 1.08
N ARG A 51 -16.03 14.03 0.39
CA ARG A 51 -15.15 13.10 -0.33
C ARG A 51 -14.37 12.26 0.69
N ALA A 52 -14.96 11.14 1.11
CA ALA A 52 -14.34 10.23 2.06
C ALA A 52 -13.14 9.51 1.42
N GLY A 53 -11.96 9.66 2.02
CA GLY A 53 -10.77 8.91 1.62
C GLY A 53 -10.78 7.48 2.15
N THR A 54 -10.14 6.57 1.41
CA THR A 54 -9.85 5.20 1.87
C THR A 54 -8.39 5.11 2.32
N GLN A 55 -8.11 4.27 3.31
CA GLN A 55 -6.75 4.03 3.79
C GLN A 55 -6.45 2.53 3.78
N PHE A 56 -5.32 2.15 3.18
CA PHE A 56 -4.85 0.77 3.15
C PHE A 56 -3.38 0.70 3.55
N GLN A 57 -3.06 -0.15 4.52
CA GLN A 57 -1.68 -0.38 4.93
C GLN A 57 -1.11 -1.60 4.20
N LEU A 58 -0.02 -1.39 3.47
CA LEU A 58 0.78 -2.46 2.89
C LEU A 58 2.08 -2.61 3.70
N SER A 59 2.57 -3.85 3.83
CA SER A 59 3.75 -4.16 4.62
C SER A 59 4.73 -5.04 3.85
N CYS A 60 6.01 -4.73 3.98
CA CYS A 60 7.11 -5.57 3.55
C CYS A 60 7.22 -6.85 4.38
N PRO A 61 7.84 -7.91 3.81
CA PRO A 61 8.24 -9.10 4.54
C PRO A 61 9.11 -8.76 5.76
N ARG A 62 9.23 -9.71 6.70
CA ARG A 62 10.14 -9.56 7.84
C ARG A 62 11.58 -9.42 7.31
N GLY A 63 12.36 -8.53 7.93
CA GLY A 63 13.74 -8.23 7.52
C GLY A 63 13.89 -7.15 6.44
N PHE A 64 12.77 -6.58 5.97
CA PHE A 64 12.77 -5.54 4.94
C PHE A 64 12.04 -4.26 5.40
N VAL A 65 12.46 -3.11 4.88
CA VAL A 65 11.80 -1.81 5.02
C VAL A 65 11.34 -1.31 3.66
N ALA A 66 10.36 -0.39 3.63
CA ALA A 66 9.91 0.19 2.36
C ALA A 66 10.95 1.21 1.88
N GLY A 67 11.57 0.93 0.73
CA GLY A 67 12.55 1.76 0.04
C GLY A 67 12.04 2.41 -1.25
N GLY A 68 10.81 2.12 -1.66
CA GLY A 68 10.15 2.75 -2.79
C GLY A 68 8.64 2.54 -2.75
N LEU A 69 7.89 3.51 -3.26
CA LEU A 69 6.43 3.59 -3.19
C LEU A 69 5.89 3.89 -4.58
N ASP A 70 4.87 3.16 -4.99
CA ASP A 70 4.16 3.44 -6.24
C ASP A 70 2.74 2.86 -6.17
N ALA A 71 1.90 3.18 -7.16
CA ALA A 71 0.58 2.59 -7.29
C ALA A 71 0.08 2.57 -8.73
N GLU A 72 -0.77 1.59 -9.04
CA GLU A 72 -1.57 1.60 -10.26
C GLU A 72 -2.95 2.18 -9.97
N LEU A 73 -3.46 3.02 -10.86
CA LEU A 73 -4.76 3.66 -10.73
C LEU A 73 -5.70 3.13 -11.81
N SER A 74 -6.94 2.78 -11.45
CA SER A 74 -7.99 2.51 -12.43
C SER A 74 -8.62 3.79 -12.99
N ASP A 75 -8.40 4.93 -12.31
CA ASP A 75 -8.82 6.25 -12.75
C ASP A 75 -7.77 7.29 -12.35
N ARG A 76 -7.42 8.19 -13.28
CA ARG A 76 -6.43 9.26 -13.09
C ARG A 76 -6.86 10.33 -12.10
N THR A 77 -8.15 10.41 -11.76
CA THR A 77 -8.67 11.38 -10.79
C THR A 77 -8.64 10.83 -9.36
N ILE A 78 -7.91 9.75 -9.11
CA ILE A 78 -7.55 9.32 -7.76
C ILE A 78 -6.35 10.14 -7.32
N ASP A 79 -6.53 10.93 -6.28
CA ASP A 79 -5.44 11.57 -5.55
C ASP A 79 -4.91 10.58 -4.50
N LEU A 80 -3.59 10.43 -4.41
CA LEU A 80 -2.95 9.38 -3.62
C LEU A 80 -1.83 9.92 -2.75
N ASP A 81 -2.00 9.81 -1.43
CA ASP A 81 -0.98 10.11 -0.45
C ASP A 81 -0.31 8.83 0.07
N PHE A 82 0.97 8.95 0.42
CA PHE A 82 1.73 7.89 1.09
C PHE A 82 2.19 8.35 2.47
N LEU A 83 1.75 7.65 3.51
CA LEU A 83 2.11 7.94 4.89
C LEU A 83 3.05 6.84 5.39
N GLY A 84 4.35 7.10 5.29
CA GLY A 84 5.43 6.27 5.82
C GLY A 84 6.11 6.94 7.01
N LEU A 85 6.69 6.15 7.91
CA LEU A 85 7.56 6.70 8.95
C LEU A 85 8.96 6.92 8.38
N LEU A 86 9.46 8.14 8.54
CA LEU A 86 10.83 8.51 8.22
C LEU A 86 11.58 8.66 9.54
N GLY A 87 12.60 7.85 9.76
CA GLY A 87 13.52 7.95 10.89
C GLY A 87 14.87 8.47 10.43
N SER A 88 15.61 9.10 11.35
CA SER A 88 16.98 9.54 11.08
C SER A 88 17.97 8.36 11.10
N PRO A 89 18.99 8.35 10.23
CA PRO A 89 19.19 9.25 9.08
C PRO A 89 18.26 8.90 7.91
N VAL A 90 17.74 9.92 7.22
CA VAL A 90 16.88 9.73 6.04
C VAL A 90 17.75 9.70 4.78
N GLY A 91 17.79 8.56 4.10
CA GLY A 91 18.22 8.49 2.70
C GLY A 91 17.07 8.92 1.77
N PRO A 92 17.35 9.46 0.58
CA PRO A 92 16.31 9.71 -0.42
C PRO A 92 15.50 8.43 -0.70
N GLY A 93 14.17 8.50 -0.57
CA GLY A 93 13.27 7.40 -0.94
C GLY A 93 13.13 6.26 0.07
N THR A 94 13.88 6.23 1.17
CA THR A 94 13.83 5.14 2.14
C THR A 94 13.02 5.51 3.38
N THR A 95 11.94 4.77 3.64
CA THR A 95 11.31 4.78 4.97
C THR A 95 12.14 3.96 5.95
N THR A 96 12.01 4.22 7.25
CA THR A 96 12.62 3.37 8.29
C THR A 96 11.65 2.30 8.80
N SER A 97 10.45 2.21 8.20
CA SER A 97 9.41 1.28 8.61
C SER A 97 9.10 0.24 7.55
N ARG A 98 8.68 -0.94 7.99
CA ARG A 98 8.21 -2.01 7.12
C ARG A 98 6.83 -1.77 6.50
N SER A 99 6.08 -0.78 6.98
CA SER A 99 4.70 -0.55 6.58
C SER A 99 4.50 0.88 6.12
N VAL A 100 3.66 1.06 5.10
CA VAL A 100 3.23 2.37 4.61
C VAL A 100 1.72 2.36 4.44
N VAL A 101 1.07 3.46 4.80
CA VAL A 101 -0.36 3.65 4.54
C VAL A 101 -0.53 4.42 3.24
N PHE A 102 -1.32 3.87 2.35
CA PHE A 102 -1.73 4.49 1.11
C PHE A 102 -3.13 5.07 1.34
N ARG A 103 -3.29 6.37 1.09
CA ARG A 103 -4.57 7.07 1.24
C ARG A 103 -5.03 7.53 -0.14
N GLY A 104 -6.11 6.93 -0.63
CA GLY A 104 -6.73 7.32 -1.88
C GLY A 104 -7.97 8.19 -1.65
N VAL A 105 -8.08 9.29 -2.39
CA VAL A 105 -9.27 10.15 -2.42
C VAL A 105 -9.70 10.31 -3.86
N TYR A 106 -10.99 10.11 -4.15
CA TYR A 106 -11.50 10.30 -5.50
C TYR A 106 -11.98 11.74 -5.73
N THR A 107 -11.41 12.37 -6.75
CA THR A 107 -11.70 13.77 -7.12
C THR A 107 -12.57 13.91 -8.37
N GLY A 108 -12.90 12.79 -9.03
CA GLY A 108 -13.71 12.75 -10.26
C GLY A 108 -15.23 12.71 -10.01
N ALA A 109 -15.96 12.19 -11.01
CA ALA A 109 -17.42 12.15 -11.05
C ALA A 109 -18.03 10.94 -10.30
N PRO A 110 -19.11 11.12 -9.52
CA PRO A 110 -19.63 10.14 -8.55
C PRO A 110 -19.95 8.73 -9.05
N VAL A 111 -20.26 8.56 -10.33
CA VAL A 111 -20.85 7.31 -10.87
C VAL A 111 -19.79 6.21 -11.05
N ARG A 112 -18.51 6.47 -10.77
CA ARG A 112 -17.42 5.50 -10.96
C ARG A 112 -17.15 4.69 -9.69
N THR A 113 -16.56 3.51 -9.87
CA THR A 113 -15.98 2.71 -8.77
C THR A 113 -14.46 2.69 -8.87
N PRO A 114 -13.80 3.82 -8.56
CA PRO A 114 -12.35 3.93 -8.68
C PRO A 114 -11.66 3.01 -7.67
N THR A 115 -10.58 2.40 -8.13
CA THR A 115 -9.69 1.54 -7.36
C THR A 115 -8.24 1.89 -7.64
N PHE A 116 -7.37 1.67 -6.67
CA PHE A 116 -5.92 1.72 -6.86
C PHE A 116 -5.27 0.44 -6.34
N ARG A 117 -4.11 0.08 -6.87
CA ARG A 117 -3.30 -1.03 -6.35
C ARG A 117 -2.01 -0.45 -5.77
N PRO A 118 -1.72 -0.60 -4.47
CA PRO A 118 -0.48 -0.11 -3.87
C PRO A 118 0.69 -1.07 -4.14
N HIS A 119 1.86 -0.51 -4.37
CA HIS A 119 3.11 -1.24 -4.63
C HIS A 119 4.20 -0.72 -3.67
N LEU A 120 4.95 -1.65 -3.09
CA LEU A 120 6.14 -1.35 -2.28
C LEU A 120 7.38 -1.98 -2.90
N GLY A 121 8.43 -1.19 -3.02
CA GLY A 121 9.79 -1.68 -3.17
C GLY A 121 10.38 -1.92 -1.79
N CYS A 122 10.61 -3.17 -1.44
CA CYS A 122 11.13 -3.56 -0.14
C CYS A 122 12.63 -3.82 -0.23
N ILE A 123 13.43 -3.11 0.56
CA ILE A 123 14.89 -3.27 0.61
C ILE A 123 15.29 -3.96 1.92
N PRO A 124 16.35 -4.78 1.94
CA PRO A 124 16.86 -5.35 3.17
C PRO A 124 17.21 -4.24 4.17
N VAL A 125 16.96 -4.49 5.45
CA VAL A 125 17.42 -3.59 6.51
C VAL A 125 18.94 -3.67 6.56
N ALA A 126 19.64 -2.63 6.13
CA ALA A 126 21.09 -2.50 6.24
C ALA A 126 21.44 -1.35 7.20
N GLY A 127 22.20 -1.65 8.26
CA GLY A 127 22.90 -0.68 9.09
C GLY A 127 22.14 -0.20 10.35
N GLY A 128 22.71 -0.54 11.51
CA GLY A 128 22.53 0.22 12.75
C GLY A 128 23.82 1.02 12.99
N GLY A 129 23.75 2.34 12.90
CA GLY A 129 24.86 3.20 13.28
C GLY A 129 24.79 3.52 14.78
N SER A 130 25.84 3.18 15.53
CA SER A 130 26.07 3.70 16.88
C SER A 130 27.17 4.74 16.82
N GLY A 131 26.80 6.01 16.81
CA GLY A 131 27.73 7.14 16.86
C GLY A 131 27.24 8.18 17.87
N PRO A 132 28.09 8.65 18.80
CA PRO A 132 27.70 9.74 19.68
C PRO A 132 27.68 11.06 18.89
N VAL A 133 26.63 11.87 19.09
CA VAL A 133 26.63 13.28 18.67
C VAL A 133 26.94 14.15 19.89
N PRO A 134 28.12 14.80 19.97
CA PRO A 134 28.44 15.67 21.08
C PRO A 134 27.86 17.06 20.81
N TYR A 135 26.66 17.32 21.30
CA TYR A 135 26.22 18.69 21.57
C TYR A 135 25.24 18.72 22.75
N ARG A 136 25.57 19.54 23.76
CA ARG A 136 24.61 19.91 24.81
C ARG A 136 23.52 20.78 24.19
N LYS A 137 22.29 20.26 24.12
CA LYS A 137 21.09 21.08 23.89
C LYS A 137 20.40 21.36 25.22
N LEU A 138 20.18 22.64 25.50
CA LEU A 138 19.23 23.10 26.52
C LEU A 138 17.81 22.65 26.13
N GLN A 139 17.09 22.04 27.08
CA GLN A 139 15.64 21.70 27.08
C GLN A 139 14.93 21.47 25.73
N ALA A 140 15.48 20.62 24.84
CA ALA A 140 14.73 20.13 23.68
C ALA A 140 14.08 18.78 24.05
N VAL A 141 12.74 18.72 24.05
CA VAL A 141 12.01 17.45 24.18
C VAL A 141 12.06 16.76 22.81
N PRO A 142 12.55 15.50 22.72
CA PRO A 142 12.55 14.78 21.46
C PRO A 142 11.11 14.60 20.95
N PRO A 143 10.89 14.52 19.61
CA PRO A 143 9.57 14.21 19.09
C PRO A 143 9.07 12.90 19.70
N GLY A 144 7.82 12.93 20.18
CA GLY A 144 7.17 11.74 20.72
C GLY A 144 7.02 10.65 19.66
N GLN A 145 6.73 9.41 20.10
CA GLN A 145 6.46 8.34 19.17
C GLN A 145 5.16 8.64 18.38
N PRO A 146 5.12 8.35 17.07
CA PRO A 146 3.90 8.47 16.27
C PRO A 146 2.75 7.65 16.87
N THR A 147 1.51 8.06 16.62
CA THR A 147 0.33 7.28 17.00
C THR A 147 0.42 5.85 16.45
N ILE A 148 0.38 4.86 17.35
CA ILE A 148 0.46 3.44 17.01
C ILE A 148 -0.79 3.07 16.22
N ARG A 149 -0.60 2.62 14.98
CA ARG A 149 -1.69 2.08 14.14
C ARG A 149 -1.84 0.59 14.35
N ARG A 150 -3.04 0.14 14.72
CA ARG A 150 -3.34 -1.29 14.83
C ARG A 150 -4.19 -1.75 13.67
N VAL A 151 -3.60 -2.52 12.76
CA VAL A 151 -4.28 -2.97 11.54
C VAL A 151 -4.59 -4.46 11.61
N ARG A 152 -5.81 -4.84 11.23
CA ARG A 152 -6.22 -6.22 11.01
C ARG A 152 -6.68 -6.40 9.56
N THR A 153 -6.14 -7.41 8.89
CA THR A 153 -6.57 -7.83 7.56
C THR A 153 -7.28 -9.18 7.66
N VAL A 154 -8.49 -9.28 7.11
CA VAL A 154 -9.26 -10.53 7.08
C VAL A 154 -9.58 -10.92 5.63
N SER A 155 -9.56 -12.20 5.32
CA SER A 155 -10.03 -12.72 4.04
C SER A 155 -11.55 -12.76 4.01
N LEU A 156 -12.15 -12.35 2.90
CA LEU A 156 -13.60 -12.39 2.70
C LEU A 156 -14.00 -13.65 1.92
N ARG A 157 -15.17 -14.18 2.27
CA ARG A 157 -15.90 -15.23 1.54
C ARG A 157 -17.34 -14.76 1.36
N ALA A 158 -18.07 -15.37 0.44
CA ALA A 158 -19.50 -15.10 0.29
C ALA A 158 -20.23 -15.26 1.64
N GLY A 159 -21.11 -14.32 1.97
CA GLY A 159 -21.79 -14.22 3.26
C GLY A 159 -21.34 -13.02 4.10
N SER A 160 -21.47 -13.14 5.42
CA SER A 160 -21.16 -12.07 6.38
C SER A 160 -19.86 -12.35 7.11
N THR A 161 -18.95 -11.38 7.13
CA THR A 161 -17.69 -11.42 7.88
C THR A 161 -17.64 -10.28 8.90
N ARG A 162 -17.22 -10.59 10.13
CA ARG A 162 -17.03 -9.60 11.19
C ARG A 162 -15.54 -9.52 11.56
N ALA A 163 -15.00 -8.31 11.53
CA ALA A 163 -13.62 -8.03 11.92
C ALA A 163 -13.58 -6.98 13.03
N ILE A 164 -12.74 -7.20 14.04
CA ILE A 164 -12.56 -6.27 15.16
C ILE A 164 -11.07 -5.98 15.30
N ALA A 165 -10.73 -4.70 15.41
CA ALA A 165 -9.44 -4.18 15.84
C ALA A 165 -9.64 -3.36 17.13
N ALA A 166 -8.66 -3.39 18.03
CA ALA A 166 -8.74 -2.70 19.31
C ALA A 166 -7.37 -2.15 19.71
N CYS A 167 -7.37 -0.99 20.37
CA CYS A 167 -6.19 -0.45 21.03
C CYS A 167 -5.77 -1.34 22.22
N ALA A 168 -4.47 -1.37 22.54
CA ALA A 168 -3.99 -2.06 23.74
C ALA A 168 -4.42 -1.33 25.02
N ALA A 169 -4.19 -1.97 26.16
CA ALA A 169 -4.38 -1.31 27.45
C ALA A 169 -3.48 -0.07 27.56
N GLY A 170 -4.05 1.04 28.04
CA GLY A 170 -3.36 2.34 28.12
C GLY A 170 -3.35 3.15 26.82
N GLU A 171 -3.83 2.60 25.70
CA GLU A 171 -3.95 3.35 24.45
C GLU A 171 -5.37 3.90 24.25
N ARG A 172 -5.45 5.08 23.63
CA ARG A 172 -6.70 5.75 23.29
C ARG A 172 -6.96 5.66 21.78
N LEU A 173 -8.18 5.26 21.42
CA LEU A 173 -8.65 5.29 20.03
C LEU A 173 -8.78 6.76 19.58
N ILE A 174 -8.00 7.14 18.57
CA ILE A 174 -8.06 8.49 17.97
C ILE A 174 -8.97 8.50 16.74
N SER A 175 -8.87 7.48 15.89
CA SER A 175 -9.67 7.36 14.67
C SER A 175 -9.80 5.91 14.26
N GLY A 176 -10.74 5.58 13.38
CA GLY A 176 -10.87 4.23 12.84
C GLY A 176 -11.16 4.22 11.35
N TRP A 177 -10.63 3.25 10.61
CA TRP A 177 -10.86 3.10 9.17
C TRP A 177 -11.10 1.65 8.75
N HIS A 178 -11.64 1.48 7.54
CA HIS A 178 -11.70 0.20 6.86
C HIS A 178 -11.48 0.40 5.35
N ALA A 179 -11.02 -0.64 4.67
CA ALA A 179 -10.82 -0.69 3.23
C ALA A 179 -11.08 -2.10 2.72
N ILE A 180 -11.67 -2.19 1.52
CA ILE A 180 -11.88 -3.44 0.79
C ILE A 180 -10.86 -3.53 -0.33
N GLY A 181 -10.18 -4.68 -0.43
CA GLY A 181 -9.18 -4.96 -1.45
C GLY A 181 -9.47 -6.27 -2.19
N PHE A 182 -9.20 -6.32 -3.49
CA PHE A 182 -9.30 -7.52 -4.33
C PHE A 182 -7.95 -7.91 -4.93
N TYR A 183 -7.48 -9.13 -4.72
CA TYR A 183 -6.30 -9.64 -5.41
C TYR A 183 -6.69 -10.18 -6.79
N THR A 184 -6.69 -9.29 -7.78
CA THR A 184 -6.93 -9.59 -9.21
C THR A 184 -5.78 -9.06 -10.06
N ALA A 185 -5.57 -9.65 -11.24
CA ALA A 185 -4.51 -9.24 -12.15
C ALA A 185 -4.71 -7.80 -12.65
N SER A 186 -5.97 -7.46 -12.98
CA SER A 186 -6.42 -6.13 -13.45
C SER A 186 -7.39 -5.51 -12.45
N ALA A 187 -7.70 -4.22 -12.62
CA ALA A 187 -8.70 -3.53 -11.81
C ALA A 187 -10.02 -4.33 -11.76
N PRO A 188 -10.63 -4.49 -10.58
CA PRO A 188 -11.86 -5.26 -10.43
C PRO A 188 -13.01 -4.58 -11.18
N SER A 189 -13.93 -5.37 -11.71
CA SER A 189 -15.13 -4.84 -12.35
C SER A 189 -16.04 -4.16 -11.31
N GLY A 190 -16.87 -3.22 -11.77
CA GLY A 190 -17.88 -2.60 -10.92
C GLY A 190 -18.78 -3.65 -10.26
N ALA A 191 -19.20 -4.70 -10.98
CA ALA A 191 -20.04 -5.76 -10.43
C ALA A 191 -19.39 -6.48 -9.23
N LEU A 192 -18.08 -6.76 -9.30
CA LEU A 192 -17.35 -7.37 -8.18
C LEU A 192 -17.26 -6.41 -6.99
N VAL A 193 -16.97 -5.12 -7.23
CA VAL A 193 -16.91 -4.11 -6.17
C VAL A 193 -18.27 -3.95 -5.47
N HIS A 194 -19.36 -3.80 -6.22
CA HIS A 194 -20.71 -3.64 -5.69
C HIS A 194 -21.25 -4.91 -5.00
N SER A 195 -20.65 -6.07 -5.24
CA SER A 195 -20.99 -7.30 -4.52
C SER A 195 -20.52 -7.30 -3.06
N VAL A 196 -19.69 -6.33 -2.66
CA VAL A 196 -19.17 -6.20 -1.30
C VAL A 196 -19.65 -4.88 -0.69
N SER A 197 -20.29 -4.98 0.48
CA SER A 197 -20.65 -3.82 1.30
C SER A 197 -20.03 -3.94 2.68
N ALA A 198 -19.56 -2.84 3.23
CA ALA A 198 -18.95 -2.80 4.55
C ALA A 198 -19.49 -1.63 5.36
N SER A 199 -19.69 -1.87 6.66
CA SER A 199 -20.09 -0.86 7.63
C SER A 199 -19.13 -0.91 8.80
N ARG A 200 -18.75 0.25 9.32
CA ARG A 200 -17.85 0.40 10.47
C ARG A 200 -18.58 1.07 11.63
N SER A 201 -18.33 0.57 12.83
CA SER A 201 -18.70 1.23 14.09
C SER A 201 -17.50 1.28 15.01
N SER A 202 -17.34 2.40 15.72
CA SER A 202 -16.32 2.56 16.77
C SER A 202 -16.98 2.70 18.13
N ARG A 203 -16.50 1.98 19.14
CA ARG A 203 -16.98 2.08 20.52
C ARG A 203 -15.83 1.88 21.50
N GLY A 204 -15.65 2.85 22.40
CA GLY A 204 -14.52 2.84 23.35
C GLY A 204 -13.19 2.80 22.60
N ASN A 205 -12.38 1.77 22.87
CA ASN A 205 -11.09 1.55 22.22
C ASN A 205 -11.13 0.55 21.05
N ARG A 206 -12.32 0.26 20.50
CA ARG A 206 -12.51 -0.78 19.47
C ARG A 206 -13.16 -0.24 18.21
N VAL A 207 -12.73 -0.79 17.08
CA VAL A 207 -13.33 -0.61 15.77
C VAL A 207 -13.84 -1.96 15.29
N GLU A 208 -15.14 -2.04 15.04
CA GLU A 208 -15.80 -3.20 14.43
C GLU A 208 -16.16 -2.87 12.99
N VAL A 209 -15.87 -3.81 12.10
CA VAL A 209 -16.25 -3.77 10.69
C VAL A 209 -17.08 -5.01 10.38
N ARG A 210 -18.27 -4.79 9.82
CA ARG A 210 -19.14 -5.84 9.29
C ARG A 210 -19.13 -5.75 7.78
N VAL A 211 -18.84 -6.86 7.12
CA VAL A 211 -18.75 -6.95 5.66
C VAL A 211 -19.76 -7.99 5.18
N ARG A 212 -20.56 -7.63 4.19
CA ARG A 212 -21.37 -8.58 3.42
C ARG A 212 -20.78 -8.71 2.03
N ALA A 213 -20.50 -9.93 1.62
CA ALA A 213 -19.93 -10.26 0.32
C ALA A 213 -20.87 -11.21 -0.44
N GLY A 214 -21.15 -10.88 -1.69
CA GLY A 214 -21.93 -11.72 -2.59
C GLY A 214 -21.13 -12.89 -3.16
N ALA A 215 -21.80 -13.72 -3.96
CA ALA A 215 -21.20 -14.90 -4.59
C ALA A 215 -20.02 -14.58 -5.51
N ALA A 216 -19.96 -13.38 -6.09
CA ALA A 216 -18.86 -12.93 -6.95
C ALA A 216 -17.48 -12.94 -6.26
N VAL A 217 -17.44 -12.93 -4.92
CA VAL A 217 -16.18 -13.03 -4.15
C VAL A 217 -15.65 -14.46 -4.08
N ALA A 218 -16.45 -15.49 -4.35
CA ALA A 218 -16.05 -16.90 -4.19
C ALA A 218 -14.84 -17.31 -5.07
N GLY A 219 -14.57 -16.58 -6.16
CA GLY A 219 -13.42 -16.81 -7.05
C GLY A 219 -12.26 -15.84 -6.88
N VAL A 220 -12.32 -14.91 -5.92
CA VAL A 220 -11.32 -13.84 -5.76
C VAL A 220 -10.90 -13.73 -4.30
N ARG A 221 -9.59 -13.67 -4.04
CA ARG A 221 -9.09 -13.35 -2.71
C ARG A 221 -9.39 -11.88 -2.43
N ALA A 222 -10.46 -11.61 -1.70
CA ALA A 222 -10.78 -10.29 -1.20
C ALA A 222 -10.35 -10.15 0.26
N VAL A 223 -9.95 -8.94 0.65
CA VAL A 223 -9.53 -8.62 2.01
C VAL A 223 -10.22 -7.37 2.53
N CYS A 224 -10.53 -7.37 3.82
CA CYS A 224 -10.91 -6.16 4.54
C CYS A 224 -9.79 -5.80 5.51
N GLY A 225 -9.20 -4.63 5.33
CA GLY A 225 -8.20 -4.05 6.23
C GLY A 225 -8.83 -2.93 7.05
N GLY A 226 -8.63 -2.89 8.35
CA GLY A 226 -9.10 -1.78 9.19
C GLY A 226 -8.22 -1.58 10.40
N GLY A 227 -8.21 -0.37 10.94
CA GLY A 227 -7.38 -0.05 12.10
C GLY A 227 -7.87 1.10 12.95
N SER A 228 -7.15 1.27 14.06
CA SER A 228 -7.34 2.25 15.13
C SER A 228 -6.06 3.00 15.42
#